data_AF-A0A0F7PNR4-F1
#
_entry.id   AF-A0A0F7PNR4-F1
#
_cell.length_a   1.000
_cell.length_b   1.000
_cell.length_c   1.000
_cell.angle_alpha   90.00
_cell.angle_beta   90.00
_cell.angle_gamma   90.00
#
_symmetry.space_group_name_H-M   'P 1'
#
loop_
_entity.id
_entity.type
_entity.pdbx_description
1 polymer ?
#
loop_
_entity_poly.entity_id
_entity_poly.type
_entity_poly.pdbx_seq_one_letter_code
_entity_poly.pdbx_strand_id
1 'polypeptide(L)'
;MLTFQVNMQTYAGIQQAHSMPQVGQSSGYSSACRAINLAPASGFANDWTTGSVLPFGLTMPAAGTGVKPGAFRITMPPFQPPVVYNVGTAIEVNGDIVLSSFTVAKSNSNTECQPVMKYFVQTGSYTPGTVMNFAQSSVNAALCDFTPGYSVIDVTLNADGTWTVQYIQ
;
A
#
# COMPACT_ATOMS: atom_id res chain seq x y z
N MET A 1 -11.79 20.64 9.69
CA MET A 1 -11.67 20.26 8.27
C MET A 1 -10.24 19.84 8.01
N LEU A 2 -10.04 18.74 7.29
CA LEU A 2 -8.76 18.27 6.79
C LEU A 2 -8.88 18.13 5.26
N THR A 3 -7.86 18.60 4.54
CA THR A 3 -7.77 18.45 3.09
C THR A 3 -6.77 17.34 2.77
N PHE A 4 -7.23 16.33 2.04
CA PHE A 4 -6.40 15.21 1.60
C PHE A 4 -6.08 15.37 0.12
N GLN A 5 -4.80 15.24 -0.21
CA GLN A 5 -4.29 15.26 -1.56
C GLN A 5 -3.57 13.94 -1.81
N VAL A 6 -3.85 13.30 -2.94
CA VAL A 6 -3.20 12.03 -3.29
C VAL A 6 -2.39 12.18 -4.57
N ASN A 7 -1.17 11.65 -4.54
CA ASN A 7 -0.41 11.38 -5.76
C ASN A 7 -0.93 10.06 -6.33
N MET A 8 -1.38 10.04 -7.59
CA MET A 8 -1.88 8.83 -8.27
C MET A 8 -0.76 7.81 -8.60
N GLN A 9 0.49 8.10 -8.22
CA GLN A 9 1.60 7.17 -8.38
C GLN A 9 1.46 5.96 -7.45
N THR A 10 1.48 4.76 -8.05
CA THR A 10 1.52 3.50 -7.31
C THR A 10 2.96 3.11 -6.99
N TYR A 11 3.19 2.56 -5.80
CA TYR A 11 4.49 2.00 -5.42
C TYR A 11 4.35 0.53 -5.01
N ALA A 12 5.21 -0.33 -5.57
CA ALA A 12 5.46 -1.66 -5.07
C ALA A 12 6.36 -1.57 -3.83
N GLY A 13 6.14 -2.41 -2.83
CA GLY A 13 6.95 -2.43 -1.62
C GLY A 13 7.20 -3.84 -1.08
N ILE A 14 8.43 -4.04 -0.60
CA ILE A 14 8.81 -5.18 0.23
C ILE A 14 9.44 -4.68 1.53
N GLN A 15 9.27 -5.43 2.61
CA GLN A 15 9.81 -5.08 3.92
C GLN A 15 10.26 -6.35 4.65
N GLN A 16 11.44 -6.28 5.27
CA GLN A 16 11.88 -7.30 6.22
C GLN A 16 10.95 -7.34 7.43
N ALA A 17 10.65 -8.55 7.90
CA ALA A 17 9.91 -8.79 9.12
C ALA A 17 10.62 -9.87 9.94
N HIS A 18 10.65 -9.71 11.26
CA HIS A 18 11.21 -10.71 12.17
C HIS A 18 10.14 -11.59 12.81
N SER A 19 8.87 -11.26 12.60
CA SER A 19 7.70 -12.02 13.03
C SER A 19 6.57 -11.77 12.05
N MET A 20 5.51 -12.58 12.11
CA MET A 20 4.29 -12.25 11.39
C MET A 20 3.76 -10.88 11.86
N PRO A 21 3.20 -10.05 10.96
CA PRO A 21 2.55 -8.80 11.35
C PRO A 21 1.44 -9.08 12.37
N GLN A 22 1.48 -8.40 13.51
CA GLN A 22 0.49 -8.50 14.58
C GLN A 22 0.03 -7.10 14.95
N VAL A 23 -1.29 -6.90 15.03
CA VAL A 23 -1.90 -5.62 15.41
C VAL A 23 -1.25 -5.07 16.69
N GLY A 24 -0.88 -3.79 16.66
CA GLY A 24 -0.25 -3.07 17.77
C GLY A 24 1.24 -3.38 17.98
N GLN A 25 1.81 -4.36 17.27
CA GLN A 25 3.25 -4.63 17.30
C GLN A 25 3.98 -3.80 16.25
N SER A 26 5.26 -3.52 16.50
CA SER A 26 6.12 -2.80 15.56
C SER A 26 6.23 -3.53 14.22
N SER A 27 6.13 -2.77 13.13
CA SER A 27 6.51 -3.14 11.76
C SER A 27 7.59 -2.16 11.30
N GLY A 28 8.47 -2.56 10.38
CA GLY A 28 9.43 -1.59 9.80
C GLY A 28 10.90 -1.89 10.01
N TYR A 29 11.36 -3.03 9.48
CA TYR A 29 12.79 -3.22 9.23
C TYR A 29 13.13 -2.70 7.82
N SER A 30 14.28 -3.10 7.27
CA SER A 30 14.71 -2.70 5.94
C SER A 30 13.56 -2.85 4.94
N SER A 31 13.26 -1.75 4.25
CA SER A 31 12.17 -1.67 3.29
C SER A 31 12.74 -1.23 1.95
N ALA A 32 12.18 -1.77 0.88
CA ALA A 32 12.49 -1.36 -0.48
C ALA A 32 11.19 -1.10 -1.20
N CYS A 33 11.11 0.06 -1.85
CA CYS A 33 9.93 0.51 -2.56
C CYS A 33 10.32 1.01 -3.94
N ARG A 34 9.38 0.94 -4.88
CA ARG A 34 9.61 1.40 -6.24
C ARG A 34 8.32 1.84 -6.90
N ALA A 35 8.38 2.98 -7.58
CA ALA A 35 7.30 3.41 -8.46
C ALA A 35 7.04 2.31 -9.50
N ILE A 36 5.77 1.99 -9.71
CA ILE A 36 5.32 0.93 -10.61
C ILE A 36 4.01 1.32 -11.26
N ASN A 37 3.78 0.86 -12.49
CA ASN A 37 2.52 1.11 -13.19
C ASN A 37 1.52 -0.03 -12.93
N LEU A 38 0.25 0.26 -13.13
CA LEU A 38 -0.78 -0.77 -13.17
C LEU A 38 -0.84 -1.36 -14.59
N ALA A 39 -1.07 -2.66 -14.66
CA ALA A 39 -1.37 -3.34 -15.92
C ALA A 39 -2.60 -2.70 -16.57
N PRO A 40 -2.52 -2.25 -17.83
CA PRO A 40 -3.66 -1.68 -18.52
C PRO A 40 -4.65 -2.77 -18.94
N ALA A 41 -5.87 -2.38 -19.30
CA ALA A 41 -6.84 -3.31 -19.91
C ALA A 41 -6.36 -3.84 -21.28
N SER A 42 -5.54 -3.05 -21.98
CA SER A 42 -4.89 -3.42 -23.24
C SER A 42 -3.52 -2.74 -23.37
N GLY A 43 -2.58 -3.40 -24.07
CA GLY A 43 -1.21 -2.90 -24.23
C GLY A 43 -0.25 -3.41 -23.15
N PHE A 44 0.85 -2.67 -22.95
CA PHE A 44 1.92 -3.02 -22.01
C PHE A 44 2.21 -1.85 -21.07
N ALA A 45 2.49 -2.14 -19.81
CA ALA A 45 3.02 -1.19 -18.85
C ALA A 45 4.12 -1.86 -18.03
N ASN A 46 5.02 -1.08 -17.43
CA ASN A 46 6.02 -1.58 -16.49
C ASN A 46 5.35 -1.91 -15.14
N ASP A 47 4.66 -3.04 -15.09
CA ASP A 47 3.73 -3.49 -14.04
C ASP A 47 4.25 -4.67 -13.22
N TRP A 48 5.48 -5.12 -13.47
CA TRP A 48 6.10 -6.24 -12.77
C TRP A 48 7.49 -5.87 -12.25
N THR A 49 7.72 -6.00 -10.95
CA THR A 49 9.06 -5.94 -10.31
C THR A 49 9.41 -7.25 -9.59
N THR A 50 10.70 -7.54 -9.43
CA THR A 50 11.21 -8.68 -8.67
C THR A 50 11.95 -8.21 -7.43
N GLY A 51 11.65 -8.82 -6.28
CA GLY A 51 12.38 -8.65 -5.04
C GLY A 51 13.72 -9.36 -5.05
N SER A 52 14.66 -8.81 -4.29
CA SER A 52 15.93 -9.43 -3.94
C SER A 52 16.08 -9.39 -2.43
N VAL A 53 16.58 -10.49 -1.85
CA VAL A 53 16.90 -10.57 -0.42
C VAL A 53 18.37 -10.27 -0.13
N LEU A 54 19.23 -10.29 -1.16
CA LEU A 54 20.65 -9.98 -1.05
C LEU A 54 21.25 -9.54 -2.41
N PRO A 55 21.55 -8.24 -2.62
CA PRO A 55 21.22 -7.13 -1.74
C PRO A 55 19.71 -6.95 -1.62
N PHE A 56 19.22 -6.46 -0.47
CA PHE A 56 17.79 -6.26 -0.25
C PHE A 56 17.27 -5.13 -1.15
N GLY A 57 16.25 -5.40 -1.97
CA GLY A 57 15.79 -4.41 -2.94
C GLY A 57 14.71 -4.89 -3.91
N LEU A 58 14.25 -3.98 -4.76
CA LEU A 58 13.35 -4.23 -5.89
C LEU A 58 14.05 -3.89 -7.21
N THR A 59 13.91 -4.75 -8.22
CA THR A 59 14.39 -4.46 -9.58
C THR A 59 13.59 -3.33 -10.21
N MET A 60 14.14 -2.73 -11.27
CA MET A 60 13.35 -1.84 -12.11
C MET A 60 12.13 -2.57 -12.67
N PRO A 61 10.92 -1.94 -12.65
CA PRO A 61 9.75 -2.62 -13.18
C PRO A 61 9.86 -2.77 -14.69
N ALA A 62 9.35 -3.88 -15.19
CA ALA A 62 9.32 -4.23 -16.60
C ALA A 62 7.91 -4.67 -16.99
N ALA A 63 7.67 -4.80 -18.29
CA ALA A 63 6.40 -5.28 -18.81
C ALA A 63 6.18 -6.75 -18.44
N GLY A 64 5.15 -6.99 -17.63
CA GLY A 64 4.78 -8.30 -17.16
C GLY A 64 3.85 -9.05 -18.11
N THR A 65 3.94 -10.38 -18.10
CA THR A 65 2.97 -11.24 -18.79
C THR A 65 1.91 -11.76 -17.84
N GLY A 66 0.64 -11.62 -18.25
CA GLY A 66 -0.51 -12.12 -17.51
C GLY A 66 -0.73 -11.44 -16.15
N VAL A 67 -0.25 -10.21 -15.97
CA VAL A 67 -0.64 -9.38 -14.81
C VAL A 67 -2.08 -8.92 -15.02
N LYS A 68 -2.93 -9.08 -14.00
CA LYS A 68 -4.34 -8.71 -14.09
C LYS A 68 -4.49 -7.18 -14.33
N PRO A 69 -5.37 -6.74 -15.24
CA PRO A 69 -5.66 -5.31 -15.41
C PRO A 69 -6.00 -4.60 -14.09
N GLY A 70 -5.40 -3.43 -13.88
CA GLY A 70 -5.52 -2.67 -12.64
C GLY A 70 -4.63 -3.17 -11.50
N ALA A 71 -3.82 -4.21 -11.72
CA ALA A 71 -2.86 -4.71 -10.73
C ALA A 71 -1.41 -4.48 -11.19
N PHE A 72 -0.49 -4.56 -10.24
CA PHE A 72 0.93 -4.78 -10.50
C PHE A 72 1.38 -6.06 -9.80
N ARG A 73 2.51 -6.63 -10.22
CA ARG A 73 3.05 -7.87 -9.68
C ARG A 73 4.40 -7.65 -9.00
N ILE A 74 4.56 -8.26 -7.83
CA ILE A 74 5.84 -8.43 -7.16
C ILE A 74 6.17 -9.92 -7.13
N THR A 75 7.32 -10.31 -7.69
CA THR A 75 7.86 -11.66 -7.51
C THR A 75 8.86 -11.68 -6.38
N MET A 76 8.68 -12.58 -5.42
CA MET A 76 9.66 -12.82 -4.38
C MET A 76 10.55 -14.01 -4.75
N PRO A 77 11.88 -13.90 -4.54
CA PRO A 77 12.81 -14.98 -4.83
C PRO A 77 12.62 -16.10 -3.79
N PRO A 78 13.31 -17.24 -3.96
CA PRO A 78 13.43 -18.23 -2.91
C PRO A 78 14.09 -17.63 -1.65
N PHE A 79 13.45 -17.82 -0.51
CA PHE A 79 14.00 -17.60 0.82
C PHE A 79 13.51 -18.70 1.77
N GLN A 80 14.23 -18.93 2.87
CA GLN A 80 13.95 -20.00 3.83
C GLN A 80 13.71 -19.44 5.23
N PRO A 81 12.76 -20.00 6.02
CA PRO A 81 12.60 -19.65 7.43
C PRO A 81 13.95 -19.67 8.20
N PRO A 82 14.12 -18.83 9.23
CA PRO A 82 13.09 -18.09 9.95
C PRO A 82 12.78 -16.69 9.38
N VAL A 83 13.36 -16.29 8.24
CA VAL A 83 13.14 -14.94 7.70
C VAL A 83 11.69 -14.76 7.25
N VAL A 84 11.11 -13.60 7.55
CA VAL A 84 9.77 -13.20 7.12
C VAL A 84 9.93 -11.93 6.29
N TYR A 85 9.14 -11.82 5.22
CA TYR A 85 9.05 -10.62 4.43
C TYR A 85 7.58 -10.24 4.26
N ASN A 86 7.31 -8.94 4.23
CA ASN A 86 6.03 -8.39 3.82
C ASN A 86 6.16 -7.92 2.37
N VAL A 87 5.06 -8.05 1.63
CA VAL A 87 4.95 -7.62 0.23
C VAL A 87 3.60 -6.95 0.01
N GLY A 88 3.58 -5.88 -0.76
CA GLY A 88 2.33 -5.19 -1.09
C GLY A 88 2.51 -3.82 -1.70
N THR A 89 1.54 -2.96 -1.43
CA THR A 89 1.47 -1.58 -1.91
C THR A 89 2.10 -0.64 -0.89
N ALA A 90 2.98 0.22 -1.39
CA ALA A 90 3.48 1.38 -0.67
C ALA A 90 2.84 2.66 -1.21
N ILE A 91 2.80 3.69 -0.37
CA ILE A 91 2.29 5.02 -0.71
C ILE A 91 3.31 6.06 -0.27
N GLU A 92 3.30 7.20 -0.94
CA GLU A 92 4.06 8.37 -0.54
C GLU A 92 3.25 9.17 0.48
N VAL A 93 3.82 9.44 1.64
CA VAL A 93 3.25 10.27 2.71
C VAL A 93 4.30 11.28 3.13
N ASN A 94 4.01 12.57 2.95
CA ASN A 94 4.90 13.67 3.34
C ASN A 94 6.34 13.55 2.80
N GLY A 95 6.52 12.98 1.61
CA GLY A 95 7.81 12.79 0.95
C GLY A 95 8.51 11.46 1.25
N ASP A 96 7.99 10.66 2.19
CA ASP A 96 8.49 9.32 2.49
C ASP A 96 7.59 8.24 1.87
N ILE A 97 8.18 7.16 1.36
CA ILE A 97 7.42 6.03 0.83
C ILE A 97 7.31 4.96 1.91
N VAL A 98 6.08 4.67 2.34
CA VAL A 98 5.78 3.72 3.41
C VAL A 98 4.93 2.57 2.90
N LEU A 99 5.21 1.35 3.37
CA LEU A 99 4.39 0.18 3.06
C LEU A 99 3.03 0.33 3.76
N SER A 100 1.95 0.41 2.99
CA SER A 100 0.62 0.79 3.50
C SER A 100 -0.36 -0.37 3.55
N SER A 101 -0.30 -1.28 2.58
CA SER A 101 -1.13 -2.48 2.55
C SER A 101 -0.28 -3.66 2.12
N PHE A 102 -0.19 -4.68 2.96
CA PHE A 102 0.74 -5.77 2.76
C PHE A 102 0.24 -7.08 3.37
N THR A 103 0.82 -8.16 2.86
CA THR A 103 0.68 -9.50 3.40
C THR A 103 2.06 -10.12 3.59
N VAL A 104 2.13 -11.23 4.32
CA VAL A 104 3.35 -12.02 4.40
C VAL A 104 3.65 -12.63 3.03
N ALA A 105 4.83 -12.35 2.51
CA ALA A 105 5.32 -12.91 1.27
C ALA A 105 5.47 -14.42 1.36
N LYS A 106 5.11 -15.12 0.29
CA LYS A 106 5.47 -16.54 0.11
C LYS A 106 6.78 -16.64 -0.66
N SER A 107 7.62 -17.59 -0.28
CA SER A 107 8.88 -17.89 -0.97
C SER A 107 8.60 -18.35 -2.40
N ASN A 108 9.42 -17.91 -3.36
CA ASN A 108 9.32 -18.25 -4.77
C ASN A 108 7.89 -18.08 -5.34
N SER A 109 7.30 -16.91 -5.14
CA SER A 109 5.91 -16.65 -5.48
C SER A 109 5.68 -15.28 -6.12
N ASN A 110 4.56 -15.17 -6.84
CA ASN A 110 4.04 -13.91 -7.35
C ASN A 110 2.93 -13.41 -6.42
N THR A 111 2.99 -12.13 -6.08
CA THR A 111 1.90 -11.41 -5.41
C THR A 111 1.37 -10.36 -6.38
N GLU A 112 0.09 -10.43 -6.70
CA GLU A 112 -0.59 -9.38 -7.45
C GLU A 112 -1.26 -8.41 -6.49
N CYS A 113 -0.95 -7.12 -6.66
CA CYS A 113 -1.51 -6.04 -5.87
C CYS A 113 -2.43 -5.23 -6.78
N GLN A 114 -3.73 -5.22 -6.47
CA GLN A 114 -4.72 -4.39 -7.14
C GLN A 114 -5.08 -3.22 -6.21
N PRO A 115 -4.29 -2.12 -6.22
CA PRO A 115 -4.53 -1.02 -5.31
C PRO A 115 -5.87 -0.35 -5.60
N VAL A 116 -6.60 -0.05 -4.53
CA VAL A 116 -7.79 0.79 -4.56
C VAL A 116 -7.49 1.98 -3.66
N MET A 117 -7.54 3.19 -4.21
CA MET A 117 -7.15 4.41 -3.51
C MET A 117 -8.26 4.90 -2.59
N LYS A 118 -8.52 4.10 -1.56
CA LYS A 118 -9.49 4.37 -0.51
C LYS A 118 -8.76 4.59 0.80
N TYR A 119 -8.96 5.77 1.37
CA TYR A 119 -8.37 6.15 2.65
C TYR A 119 -9.48 6.36 3.67
N PHE A 120 -9.26 5.85 4.88
CA PHE A 120 -10.22 5.90 5.96
C PHE A 120 -9.72 6.88 7.00
N VAL A 121 -10.51 7.92 7.28
CA VAL A 121 -10.16 8.99 8.22
C VAL A 121 -10.96 8.79 9.50
N GLN A 122 -10.25 8.63 10.61
CA GLN A 122 -10.87 8.41 11.91
C GLN A 122 -10.12 9.19 13.00
N THR A 123 -10.87 9.70 13.96
CA THR A 123 -10.28 10.24 15.20
C THR A 123 -9.86 9.10 16.11
N GLY A 124 -8.68 9.21 16.69
CA GLY A 124 -8.16 8.19 17.60
C GLY A 124 -6.71 8.43 17.95
N SER A 125 -6.13 7.47 18.66
CA SER A 125 -4.70 7.42 18.94
C SER A 125 -4.10 6.20 18.26
N TYR A 126 -2.90 6.38 17.72
CA TYR A 126 -2.15 5.32 17.07
C TYR A 126 -0.67 5.53 17.31
N THR A 127 0.08 4.45 17.53
CA THR A 127 1.53 4.52 17.66
C THR A 127 2.15 4.32 16.27
N PRO A 128 2.80 5.35 15.67
CA PRO A 128 3.45 5.22 14.39
C PRO A 128 4.44 4.06 14.36
N GLY A 129 4.54 3.37 13.22
CA GLY A 129 5.42 2.20 13.06
C GLY A 129 4.89 0.91 13.68
N THR A 130 3.66 0.86 14.18
CA THR A 130 2.99 -0.41 14.55
C THR A 130 2.14 -0.96 13.41
N VAL A 131 1.51 -2.13 13.57
CA VAL A 131 0.48 -2.64 12.65
C VAL A 131 -0.89 -2.13 13.10
N MET A 132 -1.62 -1.47 12.20
CA MET A 132 -2.95 -0.92 12.48
C MET A 132 -4.03 -2.01 12.53
N ASN A 133 -4.95 -1.92 13.51
CA ASN A 133 -6.19 -2.69 13.48
C ASN A 133 -7.18 -2.03 12.51
N PHE A 134 -7.07 -2.32 11.23
CA PHE A 134 -7.94 -1.71 10.23
C PHE A 134 -9.43 -2.00 10.49
N ALA A 135 -9.77 -3.26 10.77
CA ALA A 135 -11.16 -3.69 10.98
C ALA A 135 -11.86 -2.95 12.13
N GLN A 136 -11.13 -2.62 13.19
CA GLN A 136 -11.65 -1.82 14.30
C GLN A 136 -11.64 -0.32 13.97
N SER A 137 -10.57 0.18 13.34
CA SER A 137 -10.37 1.61 13.09
C SER A 137 -11.30 2.15 12.00
N SER A 138 -11.77 1.30 11.09
CA SER A 138 -12.59 1.71 9.95
C SER A 138 -14.09 1.79 10.22
N VAL A 139 -14.59 1.31 11.38
CA VAL A 139 -16.04 1.11 11.62
C VAL A 139 -16.86 2.38 11.43
N ASN A 140 -16.37 3.52 11.94
CA ASN A 140 -17.05 4.83 11.85
C ASN A 140 -16.14 5.87 11.20
N ALA A 141 -15.26 5.46 10.29
CA ALA A 141 -14.33 6.36 9.62
C ALA A 141 -14.99 7.05 8.42
N ALA A 142 -14.56 8.28 8.09
CA ALA A 142 -14.87 8.88 6.80
C ALA A 142 -14.15 8.11 5.69
N LEU A 143 -14.82 7.84 4.58
CA LEU A 143 -14.22 7.22 3.40
C LEU A 143 -13.85 8.29 2.38
N CYS A 144 -12.56 8.42 2.09
CA CYS A 144 -12.03 9.19 0.97
C CYS A 144 -11.76 8.23 -0.20
N ASP A 145 -12.64 8.20 -1.19
CA ASP A 145 -12.53 7.31 -2.35
C ASP A 145 -12.00 8.05 -3.58
N PHE A 146 -10.69 7.92 -3.84
CA PHE A 146 -10.05 8.54 -5.01
C PHE A 146 -10.16 7.66 -6.27
N THR A 147 -10.83 6.50 -6.22
CA THR A 147 -11.01 5.60 -7.37
C THR A 147 -11.61 6.27 -8.61
N PRO A 148 -12.57 7.22 -8.50
CA PRO A 148 -13.12 7.92 -9.66
C PRO A 148 -12.15 8.87 -10.38
N GLY A 149 -10.94 9.11 -9.83
CA GLY A 149 -9.93 9.98 -10.43
C GLY A 149 -9.85 11.38 -9.82
N TYR A 150 -10.61 11.65 -8.76
CA TYR A 150 -10.39 12.85 -7.94
C TYR A 150 -8.99 12.83 -7.34
N SER A 151 -8.40 14.01 -7.13
CA SER A 151 -7.07 14.15 -6.51
C SER A 151 -7.10 14.89 -5.18
N VAL A 152 -8.22 15.57 -4.89
CA VAL A 152 -8.42 16.35 -3.67
C VAL A 152 -9.79 16.05 -3.05
N ILE A 153 -9.78 15.66 -1.77
CA ILE A 153 -10.98 15.41 -0.97
C ILE A 153 -10.87 16.17 0.36
N ASP A 154 -11.90 16.95 0.67
CA ASP A 154 -12.07 17.58 1.98
C ASP A 154 -12.91 16.70 2.90
N VAL A 155 -12.45 16.56 4.14
CA VAL A 155 -13.13 15.79 5.19
C VAL A 155 -13.37 16.66 6.40
N THR A 156 -14.61 16.66 6.87
CA THR A 156 -15.02 17.40 8.07
C THR A 156 -15.74 16.47 9.05
N LEU A 157 -15.24 16.39 10.28
CA LEU A 157 -15.99 15.83 11.41
C LEU A 157 -17.02 16.86 11.86
N ASN A 158 -18.29 16.50 11.77
CA ASN A 158 -19.41 17.33 12.21
C ASN A 158 -19.56 17.25 13.74
N ALA A 159 -20.23 18.24 14.33
CA ALA A 159 -20.43 18.29 15.79
C ALA A 159 -21.28 17.12 16.33
N ASP A 160 -22.08 16.48 15.49
CA ASP A 160 -22.90 15.30 15.81
C ASP A 160 -22.11 13.97 15.69
N GLY A 161 -20.81 14.04 15.38
CA GLY A 161 -19.94 12.88 15.22
C GLY A 161 -20.02 12.20 13.84
N THR A 162 -20.80 12.74 12.90
CA THR A 162 -20.83 12.26 11.51
C THR A 162 -19.73 12.90 10.66
N TRP A 163 -19.48 12.34 9.48
CA TRP A 163 -18.47 12.83 8.55
C TRP A 163 -19.10 13.45 7.31
N THR A 164 -18.62 14.63 6.94
CA THR A 164 -18.85 15.25 5.63
C THR A 164 -17.62 15.00 4.75
N VAL A 165 -17.82 14.46 3.56
CA VAL A 165 -16.78 14.20 2.55
C VAL A 165 -17.11 14.96 1.27
N GLN A 166 -16.21 15.82 0.80
CA GLN A 166 -16.40 16.66 -0.38
C GLN A 166 -15.28 16.43 -1.40
N TYR A 167 -15.66 16.11 -2.63
CA TYR A 167 -14.74 15.94 -3.76
C TYR A 167 -14.54 17.29 -4.45
N ILE A 168 -13.31 17.78 -4.51
CA ILE A 168 -13.03 19.18 -4.92
C ILE A 168 -12.55 19.28 -6.37
N GLN A 169 -11.83 18.28 -6.88
CA GLN A 169 -11.31 18.21 -8.25
C GLN A 169 -10.96 16.80 -8.67
#